data_AF-A0A4R7K1G5-F1
#
_entry.id   AF-A0A4R7K1G5-F1
#
_cell.length_a   1.000
_cell.length_b   1.000
_cell.length_c   1.000
_cell.angle_alpha   90.00
_cell.angle_beta   90.00
_cell.angle_gamma   90.00
#
_symmetry.space_group_name_H-M   'P 1'
#
loop_
_entity.id
_entity.type
_entity.pdbx_description
1 polymer ?
#
loop_
_entity_poly.entity_id
_entity_poly.type
_entity_poly.pdbx_seq_one_letter_code
_entity_poly.pdbx_strand_id
1 'polypeptide(L)' 'MKINLLTCDAQRPDRRAIANCIAELSSNVSDSLTNELTDILLEGDAVDIEVSDKNSGSALRALRKLSIDYEIKE' A
#
# COMPACT_ATOMS: atom_id res chain seq x y z
N MET A 1 0.66 -1.77 13.31
CA MET A 1 2.03 -1.74 12.76
C MET A 1 2.11 -0.68 11.66
N LYS A 2 3.20 0.09 11.54
CA LYS A 2 3.34 1.06 10.43
C LYS A 2 4.17 0.43 9.31
N ILE A 3 3.79 0.71 8.07
CA ILE A 3 4.53 0.26 6.89
C ILE A 3 4.74 1.46 5.98
N ASN A 4 5.97 1.62 5.50
CA ASN A 4 6.31 2.59 4.49
C ASN A 4 6.31 1.88 3.11
N LEU A 5 5.47 2.31 2.18
CA LEU A 5 5.52 1.84 0.79
C LEU A 5 6.51 2.72 0.05
N LEU A 6 7.55 2.11 -0.53
CA LEU A 6 8.68 2.82 -1.12
C LEU A 6 8.42 3.15 -2.58
N THR A 7 8.24 2.10 -3.40
CA THR A 7 8.10 2.21 -4.85
C THR A 7 7.26 1.05 -5.39
N CYS A 8 6.73 1.21 -6.60
CA CYS A 8 6.07 0.15 -7.34
C CYS A 8 6.83 -0.17 -8.62
N ASP A 9 7.46 -1.35 -8.66
CA ASP A 9 8.27 -1.82 -9.80
C ASP A 9 7.46 -2.60 -10.85
N ALA A 10 6.13 -2.57 -10.73
CA ALA A 10 5.25 -3.23 -11.68
C ALA A 10 5.35 -2.56 -13.06
N GLN A 11 5.63 -3.33 -14.12
CA GLN A 11 5.67 -2.83 -15.50
C GLN A 11 4.36 -2.14 -15.93
N ARG A 12 3.23 -2.58 -15.38
CA ARG A 12 1.91 -1.95 -15.52
C ARG A 12 1.24 -1.95 -14.15
N PRO A 13 1.40 -0.88 -13.36
CA PRO A 13 0.81 -0.82 -12.04
C PRO A 13 -0.72 -0.79 -12.14
N ASP A 14 -1.37 -1.74 -11.49
CA ASP A 14 -2.83 -1.76 -11.42
C ASP A 14 -3.29 -0.85 -10.28
N ARG A 15 -3.46 0.45 -10.60
CA ARG A 15 -3.87 1.49 -9.65
C ARG A 15 -5.08 1.09 -8.81
N ARG A 16 -6.06 0.38 -9.39
CA ARG A 16 -7.27 -0.05 -8.66
C ARG A 16 -6.94 -1.11 -7.63
N ALA A 17 -6.13 -2.09 -8.02
CA ALA A 17 -5.72 -3.15 -7.11
C ALA A 17 -4.83 -2.60 -5.97
N ILE A 18 -3.97 -1.63 -6.25
CA ILE A 18 -3.13 -0.95 -5.25
C ILE A 18 -3.99 -0.15 -4.28
N ALA A 19 -4.89 0.71 -4.76
CA ALA A 19 -5.77 1.52 -3.91
C ALA A 19 -6.65 0.63 -3.01
N ASN A 20 -7.23 -0.43 -3.57
CA ASN A 20 -8.02 -1.41 -2.81
C ASN A 20 -7.16 -2.12 -1.76
N CYS A 21 -5.93 -2.50 -2.11
CA CYS A 21 -5.01 -3.12 -1.18
C CYS A 21 -4.71 -2.16 -0.01
N ILE A 22 -4.36 -0.91 -0.28
CA ILE A 22 -4.12 0.10 0.76
C ILE A 22 -5.36 0.28 1.65
N ALA A 23 -6.56 0.31 1.06
CA ALA A 23 -7.81 0.48 1.81
C ALA A 23 -8.07 -0.68 2.76
N GLU A 24 -7.86 -1.93 2.29
CA GLU A 24 -8.01 -3.13 3.11
C GLU A 24 -6.95 -3.23 4.23
N LEU A 25 -5.76 -2.70 4.00
CA LEU A 25 -4.66 -2.69 4.96
C LEU A 25 -4.90 -1.68 6.08
N SER A 26 -5.40 -0.51 5.70
CA SER A 26 -5.55 0.63 6.58
C SER A 26 -6.76 0.51 7.50
N SER A 27 -6.58 0.82 8.79
CA SER A 27 -7.70 0.92 9.74
C SER A 27 -8.46 2.24 9.64
N ASN A 28 -7.83 3.30 9.11
CA ASN A 28 -8.31 4.68 9.24
C ASN A 28 -8.20 5.50 7.94
N VAL A 29 -8.05 4.87 6.77
CA VAL A 29 -7.92 5.58 5.50
C VAL A 29 -9.19 5.40 4.68
N SER A 30 -9.71 6.51 4.13
CA SER A 30 -10.87 6.51 3.24
C SER A 30 -10.46 6.13 1.81
N ASP A 31 -11.42 5.63 1.01
CA ASP A 31 -11.21 5.30 -0.40
C ASP A 31 -10.68 6.48 -1.24
N SER A 32 -11.00 7.72 -0.84
CA SER A 32 -10.45 8.92 -1.49
C SER A 32 -8.96 9.07 -1.22
N LEU A 33 -8.56 8.91 0.05
CA LEU A 33 -7.18 9.07 0.47
C LEU A 33 -6.30 7.91 -0.05
N THR A 34 -6.82 6.70 -0.17
CA THR A 34 -6.07 5.59 -0.78
C THR A 34 -5.76 5.80 -2.25
N ASN A 35 -6.66 6.45 -3.01
CA ASN A 35 -6.38 6.82 -4.39
C ASN A 35 -5.26 7.85 -4.47
N GLU A 36 -5.28 8.87 -3.60
CA GLU A 36 -4.22 9.88 -3.53
C GLU A 36 -2.87 9.27 -3.15
N LEU A 37 -2.84 8.40 -2.13
CA LEU A 37 -1.62 7.68 -1.72
C LEU A 37 -1.10 6.77 -2.84
N THR A 38 -2.00 6.17 -3.62
CA THR A 38 -1.61 5.35 -4.77
C THR A 38 -0.97 6.21 -5.85
N ASP A 39 -1.53 7.39 -6.14
CA ASP A 39 -0.94 8.31 -7.12
C ASP A 39 0.47 8.72 -6.69
N ILE A 40 0.65 9.12 -5.44
CA ILE A 40 1.96 9.48 -4.87
C ILE A 40 2.96 8.33 -5.02
N LEU A 41 2.56 7.09 -4.69
CA LEU A 41 3.41 5.90 -4.84
C LEU A 41 3.79 5.63 -6.30
N LEU A 42 2.87 5.87 -7.24
CA LEU A 42 3.11 5.68 -8.67
C LEU A 42 3.93 6.81 -9.30
N GLU A 43 3.91 8.00 -8.69
CA GLU A 43 4.81 9.11 -9.02
C GLU A 43 6.24 8.87 -8.53
N GLY A 44 6.45 7.85 -7.68
CA GLY A 44 7.75 7.43 -7.18
C GLY A 44 8.08 7.95 -5.78
N ASP A 45 7.08 8.51 -5.09
CA ASP A 45 7.22 9.00 -3.72
C ASP A 45 6.77 7.96 -2.70
N ALA A 46 7.50 7.87 -1.59
CA ALA A 46 7.18 6.92 -0.53
C ALA A 46 5.97 7.37 0.29
N VAL A 47 5.11 6.43 0.68
CA VAL A 47 3.92 6.69 1.48
C VAL A 47 3.86 5.81 2.73
N ASP A 48 3.70 6.43 3.89
CA ASP A 48 3.50 5.71 5.15
C ASP A 48 2.01 5.38 5.36
N ILE A 49 1.73 4.11 5.66
CA ILE A 49 0.38 3.63 5.99
C ILE A 49 0.37 2.89 7.33
N GLU A 50 -0.73 3.03 8.06
CA GLU A 50 -0.94 2.30 9.31
C GLU A 50 -1.73 1.02 9.05
N VAL A 51 -1.15 -0.13 9.38
CA VAL A 51 -1.72 -1.45 9.14
C VAL A 51 -2.32 -2.03 10.40
N SER A 52 -3.55 -2.53 10.24
CA SER A 52 -4.31 -3.23 11.27
C SER A 52 -3.76 -4.64 11.51
N ASP A 53 -3.43 -4.98 12.78
CA ASP A 53 -2.80 -6.27 13.14
C ASP A 53 -3.60 -7.52 12.76
N LYS A 54 -4.93 -7.41 12.57
CA LYS A 54 -5.79 -8.56 12.28
C LYS A 54 -5.56 -9.20 10.90
N ASN A 55 -4.91 -8.52 9.95
CA ASN A 55 -4.75 -9.01 8.57
C ASN A 55 -3.34 -8.87 7.99
N SER A 56 -2.32 -8.66 8.82
CA SER A 56 -0.93 -8.41 8.38
C SER A 56 -0.34 -9.52 7.47
N GLY A 57 -0.77 -10.78 7.60
CA GLY A 57 -0.29 -11.88 6.75
C GLY A 57 -0.80 -11.87 5.30
N SER A 58 -2.10 -11.63 5.09
CA SER A 58 -2.70 -11.57 3.74
C SER A 58 -2.30 -10.27 3.03
N ALA A 59 -2.27 -9.20 3.80
CA ALA A 59 -1.75 -7.87 3.51
C ALA A 59 -0.38 -7.87 2.83
N LEU A 60 0.64 -8.36 3.52
CA LEU A 60 2.03 -8.40 3.03
C LEU A 60 2.18 -9.28 1.79
N ARG A 61 1.28 -10.27 1.62
CA ARG A 61 1.23 -11.09 0.41
C ARG A 61 0.64 -10.32 -0.78
N ALA A 62 -0.37 -9.49 -0.56
CA ALA A 62 -0.97 -8.67 -1.59
C ALA A 62 0.02 -7.61 -2.12
N LEU A 63 0.75 -6.93 -1.22
CA LEU A 63 1.81 -5.97 -1.58
C LEU A 63 2.88 -6.61 -2.48
N ARG A 64 3.38 -7.81 -2.12
CA ARG A 64 4.33 -8.56 -2.96
C ARG A 64 3.75 -8.94 -4.32
N LYS A 65 2.46 -9.29 -4.39
CA LYS A 65 1.81 -9.64 -5.66
C LYS A 65 1.68 -8.43 -6.58
N LEU A 66 1.55 -7.23 -6.00
CA LEU A 66 1.49 -5.96 -6.71
C LEU A 66 2.88 -5.39 -7.05
N SER A 67 3.97 -6.09 -6.69
CA SER A 67 5.35 -5.62 -6.87
C SER A 67 5.58 -4.24 -6.22
N ILE A 68 5.02 -4.06 -5.02
CA ILE A 68 5.26 -2.86 -4.20
C ILE A 68 6.34 -3.20 -3.18
N ASP A 69 7.40 -2.41 -3.20
CA ASP A 69 8.43 -2.47 -2.17
C ASP A 69 7.95 -1.75 -0.93
N TYR A 70 8.16 -2.39 0.22
CA TYR A 70 7.69 -1.87 1.49
C TYR A 70 8.73 -2.12 2.60
N GLU A 71 8.74 -1.22 3.56
CA GLU A 71 9.54 -1.29 4.77
C GLU A 71 8.61 -1.30 5.99
N ILE A 72 8.79 -2.27 6.87
CA ILE A 72 8.03 -2.32 8.13
C ILE A 72 8.71 -1.39 9.14
N LYS A 73 7.96 -0.43 9.69
CA LYS A 73 8.40 0.43 10.79
C LYS A 73 7.71 -0.01 12.09
N GLU A 74 8.49 -0.08 13.16
CA GLU A 74 8.02 -0.40 14.53
C GLU A 74 7.13 0.70 15.11
#